data_AF-A0A553BTL6-F1
#
_entry.id   AF-A0A553BTL6-F1
#
_cell.length_a   1.000
_cell.length_b   1.000
_cell.length_c   1.000
_cell.angle_alpha   90.00
_cell.angle_beta   90.00
_cell.angle_gamma   90.00
#
_symmetry.space_group_name_H-M   'P 1'
#
loop_
_entity.id
_entity.type
_entity.pdbx_description
1 polymer ?
#
loop_
_entity_poly.entity_id
_entity_poly.type
_entity_poly.pdbx_seq_one_letter_code
_entity_poly.pdbx_strand_id
1 'polypeptide(L)' 'MGERWKYQIKTGGIWGVFMTVFMILFEIKEVPFLEQVSKPSFYIRGGAYIILGIFVLGYFTWKSKNKRLNNQ' A
#
# COMPACT_ATOMS: atom_id res chain seq x y z
N MET A 1 20.25 -1.93 -0.03
CA MET A 1 19.06 -2.01 0.86
C MET A 1 19.07 -3.33 1.58
N GLY A 2 18.87 -3.35 2.90
CA GLY A 2 18.73 -4.61 3.65
C GLY A 2 17.51 -5.41 3.21
N GLU A 3 17.54 -6.73 3.39
CA GLU A 3 16.46 -7.65 2.98
C GLU A 3 15.09 -7.25 3.55
N ARG A 4 15.06 -6.72 4.77
CA ARG A 4 13.87 -6.18 5.42
C ARG A 4 13.20 -5.10 4.56
N TRP A 5 13.97 -4.08 4.18
CA TRP A 5 13.47 -2.96 3.39
C TRP A 5 12.97 -3.41 2.01
N LYS A 6 13.69 -4.34 1.38
CA LYS A 6 13.27 -4.92 0.09
C LYS A 6 11.93 -5.67 0.21
N TYR A 7 11.73 -6.41 1.31
CA TYR A 7 10.47 -7.11 1.58
C TYR A 7 9.32 -6.15 1.91
N GLN A 8 9.55 -5.15 2.75
CA GLN A 8 8.54 -4.16 3.15
C GLN A 8 8.02 -3.36 1.93
N ILE A 9 8.94 -2.90 1.06
CA ILE A 9 8.58 -2.18 -0.16
C ILE A 9 7.83 -3.09 -1.13
N LYS A 10 8.28 -4.34 -1.31
CA LYS A 10 7.60 -5.29 -2.23
C LYS A 10 6.19 -5.61 -1.74
N THR A 11 6.04 -6.06 -0.49
CA THR A 11 4.75 -6.51 0.03
C THR A 11 3.82 -5.33 0.30
N GLY A 12 4.31 -4.30 0.98
CA GLY A 12 3.51 -3.15 1.36
C GLY A 12 3.23 -2.18 0.20
N GLY A 13 4.17 -2.04 -0.74
CA GLY A 13 3.99 -1.23 -1.95
C GLY A 13 2.93 -1.82 -2.88
N ILE A 14 2.97 -3.15 -3.13
CA ILE A 14 1.92 -3.84 -3.91
C ILE A 14 0.55 -3.61 -3.26
N TRP A 15 0.46 -3.71 -1.94
CA TRP A 15 -0.80 -3.50 -1.22
C TRP A 15 -1.29 -2.05 -1.31
N GLY A 16 -0.40 -1.07 -1.17
CA GLY A 16 -0.77 0.34 -1.29
C GLY A 16 -1.26 0.72 -2.69
N VAL A 17 -0.62 0.19 -3.73
CA VAL A 17 -1.08 0.34 -5.13
C VAL A 17 -2.45 -0.33 -5.30
N PHE A 18 -2.61 -1.55 -4.78
CA PHE A 18 -3.88 -2.27 -4.83
C PHE A 18 -5.02 -1.46 -4.17
N MET A 19 -4.80 -0.93 -2.96
CA MET A 19 -5.81 -0.10 -2.29
C MET A 19 -6.16 1.17 -3.05
N THR A 20 -5.17 1.81 -3.68
CA THR A 20 -5.41 3.01 -4.50
C THR A 20 -6.27 2.68 -5.71
N VAL A 21 -6.00 1.57 -6.40
CA VAL A 21 -6.81 1.12 -7.55
C VAL A 21 -8.24 0.77 -7.12
N PHE A 22 -8.41 0.07 -6.00
CA PHE A 22 -9.75 -0.28 -5.50
C PHE A 22 -10.54 0.94 -5.06
N MET A 23 -9.90 1.94 -4.45
CA MET A 23 -10.55 3.21 -4.12
C MET A 23 -11.14 3.87 -5.37
N ILE A 24 -10.37 3.94 -6.46
CA ILE A 24 -10.84 4.48 -7.75
C ILE A 24 -12.06 3.69 -8.24
N LEU A 25 -11.95 2.37 -8.26
CA LEU A 25 -13.00 1.49 -8.77
C LEU A 25 -14.31 1.61 -7.98
N PHE A 26 -14.25 1.82 -6.66
CA PHE A 26 -15.45 2.02 -5.84
C PHE A 26 -16.05 3.41 -6.02
N GLU A 27 -15.22 4.46 -6.09
CA GLU A 27 -15.68 5.84 -6.25
C GLU A 27 -16.07 6.20 -7.70
N ILE A 28 -15.77 5.36 -8.70
CA ILE A 28 -16.07 5.65 -10.13
C ILE A 28 -17.58 5.82 -10.40
N LYS A 29 -18.43 5.26 -9.54
CA LYS A 29 -19.89 5.45 -9.61
C LYS A 29 -20.34 6.83 -9.13
N GLU A 30 -19.55 7.49 -8.30
CA GLU A 30 -19.85 8.79 -7.71
C GLU A 30 -19.15 9.93 -8.46
N VAL A 31 -17.88 9.71 -8.83
CA VAL A 31 -17.03 10.72 -9.47
C VAL A 31 -16.38 10.12 -10.72
N PRO A 32 -16.51 10.75 -11.91
CA PRO A 32 -15.81 10.31 -13.11
C PRO A 32 -14.30 10.23 -12.91
N PHE A 33 -13.67 9.19 -13.47
CA PHE A 33 -12.24 8.94 -13.32
C PHE A 33 -11.35 10.17 -13.60
N LEU A 34 -11.61 10.89 -14.70
CA LEU A 34 -10.84 12.07 -15.08
C LEU A 34 -10.88 13.17 -14.02
N GLU A 35 -12.03 13.35 -13.38
CA GLU A 35 -12.20 14.36 -12.34
C GLU A 35 -11.54 13.93 -11.02
N GLN A 36 -11.54 12.63 -10.75
CA GLN A 36 -10.94 12.04 -9.55
C GLN A 36 -9.40 12.15 -9.57
N VAL A 37 -8.77 11.82 -10.71
CA VAL A 37 -7.32 11.92 -10.88
C VAL A 37 -6.87 13.37 -10.99
N SER A 38 -7.74 14.30 -11.39
CA SER A 38 -7.44 15.74 -11.40
C SER A 38 -7.39 16.35 -9.99
N LYS A 39 -7.89 15.67 -8.95
CA LYS A 39 -7.94 16.20 -7.59
C LYS A 39 -6.63 15.94 -6.83
N PRO A 40 -5.99 16.96 -6.23
CA PRO A 40 -4.79 16.78 -5.42
C PRO A 40 -4.98 15.79 -4.25
N SER A 41 -6.18 15.75 -3.68
CA SER A 41 -6.55 14.83 -2.60
C SER A 41 -6.39 13.36 -2.99
N PHE A 42 -6.58 13.02 -4.26
CA PHE A 42 -6.41 11.66 -4.78
C PHE A 42 -4.96 11.18 -4.60
N TYR A 43 -3.99 12.00 -5.02
CA TYR A 43 -2.57 11.68 -4.87
C TYR A 43 -2.10 11.65 -3.42
N ILE A 44 -2.64 12.54 -2.57
CA ILE A 44 -2.33 12.55 -1.13
C ILE A 44 -2.82 11.25 -0.49
N ARG A 45 -4.06 10.83 -0.78
CA ARG A 45 -4.64 9.57 -0.27
C ARG A 45 -3.88 8.35 -0.81
N GLY A 46 -3.58 8.31 -2.11
CA GLY A 46 -2.79 7.23 -2.70
C GLY A 46 -1.39 7.12 -2.09
N GLY A 47 -0.71 8.26 -1.91
CA GLY A 47 0.57 8.32 -1.21
C GLY A 47 0.46 7.84 0.25
N ALA A 48 -0.59 8.25 0.97
CA ALA A 48 -0.84 7.79 2.33
C ALA A 48 -1.08 6.28 2.40
N TYR A 49 -1.84 5.69 1.46
CA TYR A 49 -2.05 4.24 1.39
C TYR A 49 -0.77 3.48 1.07
N ILE A 50 0.10 4.01 0.20
CA ILE A 50 1.40 3.42 -0.09
C ILE A 50 2.30 3.45 1.14
N ILE A 51 2.38 4.59 1.83
CA ILE A 51 3.17 4.72 3.05
C ILE A 51 2.64 3.79 4.13
N LEU A 52 1.32 3.79 4.38
CA LEU A 52 0.69 2.90 5.35
C LEU A 52 0.88 1.42 4.97
N GLY A 53 0.76 1.06 3.71
CA GLY A 53 1.02 -0.30 3.23
C GLY A 53 2.46 -0.74 3.50
N ILE A 54 3.45 0.10 3.19
CA ILE A 54 4.87 -0.21 3.41
C ILE A 54 5.20 -0.29 4.90
N PHE A 55 4.76 0.69 5.70
CA PHE A 55 5.13 0.77 7.12
C PHE A 55 4.31 -0.13 8.01
N VAL A 56 2.99 -0.22 7.82
CA VAL A 56 2.12 -1.04 8.66
C VAL A 56 2.21 -2.49 8.18
N LEU A 57 1.70 -2.78 6.98
CA LEU A 57 1.65 -4.16 6.49
C LEU A 57 3.03 -4.73 6.22
N GLY A 58 3.92 -3.98 5.58
CA GLY A 58 5.29 -4.43 5.36
C GLY A 58 5.99 -4.81 6.67
N TYR A 59 5.87 -3.99 7.72
CA TYR A 59 6.46 -4.27 9.03
C TYR A 59 5.82 -5.48 9.73
N PHE A 60 4.48 -5.54 9.81
CA PHE A 60 3.77 -6.66 10.45
C PHE A 60 4.07 -7.99 9.74
N THR A 61 4.10 -7.98 8.40
CA THR A 61 4.38 -9.18 7.61
C THR A 61 5.84 -9.61 7.77
N TRP A 62 6.79 -8.67 7.79
CA TRP A 62 8.19 -8.97 8.09
C TRP A 62 8.36 -9.55 9.49
N LYS A 63 7.72 -8.96 10.50
CA LYS A 63 7.74 -9.46 11.89
C LYS A 63 7.19 -10.89 11.97
N SER A 64 6.10 -11.18 11.26
CA SER A 64 5.52 -12.52 11.17
C SER A 64 6.46 -13.51 10.48
N LYS A 65 7.07 -13.12 9.35
CA LYS A 65 8.07 -13.93 8.65
C LYS A 65 9.27 -14.25 9.56
N ASN A 66 9.81 -13.26 10.26
CA ASN A 66 10.94 -13.43 11.16
C ASN A 66 10.60 -14.33 12.35
N LYS A 67 9.39 -14.21 12.90
CA LYS A 67 8.90 -15.10 13.95
C LYS A 67 8.81 -16.55 13.46
N ARG A 68 8.34 -16.78 12.23
CA ARG A 68 8.32 -18.13 11.63
C ARG A 68 9.73 -18.70 11.45
N LEU A 69 10.70 -17.90 11.00
CA LEU A 69 12.07 -18.34 10.79
C LEU A 69 12.81 -18.66 12.10
N ASN A 70 12.56 -17.90 13.18
CA ASN A 70 13.19 -18.15 14.49
C ASN A 70 12.53 -19.29 15.30
N ASN A 71 11.31 -19.71 14.94
CA ASN A 71 10.60 -20.82 15.59
C ASN A 71 10.78 -22.17 14.86
N GLN A 72 11.60 -22.22 13.79
CA GLN A 72 12.07 -23.44 13.14
C GLN A 72 13.49 -23.73 13.58
#